data_AF-A0A096BA48-F1
#
_entry.id   AF-A0A096BA48-F1
#
_cell.length_a   1.000
_cell.length_b   1.000
_cell.length_c   1.000
_cell.angle_alpha   90.00
_cell.angle_beta   90.00
_cell.angle_gamma   90.00
#
_symmetry.space_group_name_H-M   'P 1'
#
loop_
_entity.id
_entity.type
_entity.pdbx_description
1 polymer ?
#
loop_
_entity_poly.entity_id
_entity_poly.type
_entity_poly.pdbx_seq_one_letter_code
_entity_poly.pdbx_strand_id
1 'polypeptide(L)'
;MTSDELKGTVSTILGQQHSAQLYLVLKVNDELVLRLADIEDESTAPEIQHMFEEFLETTIVANEDMIVRNLSVADESPNAVYEYDYDSYPEELNLFKQFNIEEAVNIDHFNFNMDDLNHLFGYIVYIGSMESGIVLFKKHYPIL
;
A
#
# COMPACT_ATOMS: atom_id res chain seq x y z
N MET A 1 6.71 -12.20 -12.31
CA MET A 1 6.41 -13.03 -11.12
C MET A 1 5.27 -13.99 -11.44
N THR A 2 5.24 -15.20 -10.90
CA THR A 2 4.10 -16.14 -11.04
C THR A 2 3.08 -15.97 -9.91
N SER A 3 1.86 -16.49 -10.09
CA SER A 3 0.85 -16.50 -9.01
C SER A 3 1.35 -17.19 -7.74
N ASP A 4 2.03 -18.33 -7.87
CA ASP A 4 2.54 -19.09 -6.72
C ASP A 4 3.68 -18.34 -6.00
N GLU A 5 4.55 -17.66 -6.75
CA GLU A 5 5.60 -16.82 -6.18
C GLU A 5 5.02 -15.64 -5.39
N LEU A 6 4.00 -14.96 -5.94
CA LEU A 6 3.33 -13.85 -5.26
C LEU A 6 2.65 -14.32 -3.98
N LYS A 7 1.86 -15.40 -4.07
CA LYS A 7 1.19 -16.02 -2.90
C LYS A 7 2.19 -16.40 -1.83
N GLY A 8 3.23 -17.15 -2.19
CA GLY A 8 4.27 -17.58 -1.25
C GLY A 8 4.97 -16.40 -0.57
N THR A 9 5.23 -15.31 -1.31
CA THR A 9 5.85 -14.10 -0.77
C THR A 9 4.93 -13.42 0.24
N VAL A 10 3.65 -13.19 -0.11
CA VAL A 10 2.67 -12.56 0.78
C VAL A 10 2.45 -13.41 2.03
N SER A 11 2.23 -14.72 1.89
CA SER A 11 2.07 -15.64 3.02
C SER A 11 3.29 -15.66 3.94
N THR A 12 4.51 -15.54 3.40
CA THR A 12 5.72 -15.49 4.21
C THR A 12 5.76 -14.23 5.07
N ILE A 13 5.41 -13.07 4.50
CA ILE A 13 5.40 -11.79 5.21
C ILE A 13 4.32 -11.81 6.30
N LEU A 14 3.10 -12.26 5.96
CA LEU A 14 1.99 -12.36 6.93
C LEU A 14 2.22 -13.44 8.00
N GLY A 15 3.06 -14.45 7.74
CA GLY A 15 3.40 -15.49 8.73
C GLY A 15 4.47 -15.07 9.73
N GLN A 16 5.18 -13.97 9.50
CA GLN A 16 6.20 -13.43 10.40
C GLN A 16 5.61 -12.43 11.40
N GLN A 17 6.39 -11.96 12.36
CA GLN A 17 5.98 -10.82 13.18
C GLN A 17 5.99 -9.56 12.30
N HIS A 18 4.84 -8.90 12.17
CA HIS A 18 4.65 -7.71 11.35
C HIS A 18 3.70 -6.72 12.01
N SER A 19 3.78 -5.46 11.60
CA SER A 19 2.85 -4.40 11.98
C SER A 19 2.37 -3.63 10.75
N ALA A 20 1.23 -2.94 10.88
CA ALA A 20 0.74 -2.03 9.85
C ALA A 20 1.08 -0.57 10.18
N GLN A 21 1.52 0.18 9.18
CA GLN A 21 1.68 1.64 9.24
C GLN A 21 0.90 2.29 8.10
N LEU A 22 0.20 3.37 8.42
CA LEU A 22 -0.63 4.11 7.48
C LEU A 22 -0.03 5.49 7.24
N TYR A 23 0.28 5.79 5.99
CA TYR A 23 0.77 7.10 5.56
C TYR A 23 -0.29 7.79 4.70
N LEU A 24 -0.64 9.01 5.07
CA LEU A 24 -1.47 9.89 4.26
C LEU A 24 -0.61 10.53 3.17
N VAL A 25 -1.04 10.41 1.93
CA VAL A 25 -0.43 11.08 0.78
C VAL A 25 -1.23 12.36 0.54
N LEU A 26 -0.61 13.51 0.80
CA LEU A 26 -1.20 14.83 0.56
C LEU A 26 -0.64 15.43 -0.73
N LYS A 27 -1.48 16.04 -1.56
CA LYS A 27 -1.07 16.79 -2.74
C LYS A 27 -1.15 18.29 -2.45
N VAL A 28 0.01 18.90 -2.16
CA VAL A 28 0.14 20.32 -1.80
C VAL A 28 0.99 21.00 -2.86
N ASN A 29 0.47 22.06 -3.50
CA ASN A 29 1.16 22.79 -4.59
C ASN A 29 1.72 21.86 -5.70
N ASP A 30 0.93 20.85 -6.09
CA ASP A 30 1.29 19.80 -7.05
C ASP A 30 2.40 18.81 -6.63
N GLU A 31 2.91 18.92 -5.40
CA GLU A 31 3.85 17.97 -4.82
C GLU A 31 3.15 16.97 -3.90
N LEU A 32 3.60 15.72 -3.92
CA LEU A 32 3.12 14.69 -3.02
C LEU A 32 3.96 14.67 -1.75
N VAL A 33 3.30 14.80 -0.61
CA VAL A 33 3.91 14.82 0.72
C VAL A 33 3.32 13.69 1.56
N LEU A 34 4.19 12.93 2.22
CA LEU A 34 3.77 11.87 3.14
C LEU A 34 3.64 12.42 4.56
N ARG A 35 2.60 11.95 5.26
CA ARG A 35 2.41 12.15 6.70
C ARG A 35 2.03 10.84 7.35
N LEU A 36 2.69 10.47 8.43
CA LEU A 36 2.31 9.29 9.20
C LEU A 36 0.95 9.55 9.87
N ALA A 37 -0.01 8.65 9.67
CA ALA A 37 -1.29 8.74 10.35
C ALA A 37 -1.08 8.38 11.83
N ASP A 38 -1.60 9.21 12.73
CA ASP A 38 -1.61 8.91 14.15
C ASP A 38 -2.75 7.92 14.46
N ILE A 39 -2.41 6.63 14.34
CA ILE A 39 -3.32 5.50 14.59
C ILE A 39 -2.88 4.65 15.79
N GLU A 40 -1.90 5.13 16.57
CA GLU A 40 -1.25 4.40 17.67
C GLU A 40 -2.12 4.34 18.94
N ASP A 41 -3.37 3.88 18.80
CA ASP A 41 -4.20 3.49 19.94
C ASP A 41 -4.44 1.97 19.98
N GLU A 42 -4.77 1.47 21.17
CA GLU A 42 -4.91 0.04 21.48
C GLU A 42 -5.99 -0.67 20.66
N SER A 43 -6.91 0.08 20.02
CA SER A 43 -7.99 -0.47 19.21
C SER A 43 -7.81 -0.27 17.71
N THR A 44 -7.38 0.92 17.27
CA THR A 44 -7.33 1.28 15.84
C THR A 44 -6.16 0.61 15.13
N ALA A 45 -4.96 0.56 15.74
CA ALA A 45 -3.81 -0.05 15.08
C ALA A 45 -4.04 -1.55 14.77
N PRO A 46 -4.52 -2.37 15.73
CA PRO A 46 -4.84 -3.77 15.45
C PRO A 46 -5.98 -3.95 14.43
N GLU A 47 -7.00 -3.08 14.45
CA GLU A 47 -8.12 -3.16 13.51
C GLU A 47 -7.67 -2.84 12.08
N ILE A 48 -6.87 -1.79 11.90
CA ILE A 48 -6.29 -1.43 10.60
C ILE A 48 -5.40 -2.56 10.09
N GLN A 49 -4.54 -3.10 10.95
CA GLN A 49 -3.69 -4.23 10.59
C GLN A 49 -4.53 -5.43 10.13
N HIS A 50 -5.53 -5.84 10.92
CA HIS A 50 -6.40 -6.96 10.59
C HIS A 50 -7.16 -6.75 9.26
N MET A 51 -7.67 -5.54 9.02
CA MET A 51 -8.38 -5.21 7.77
C MET A 51 -7.50 -5.45 6.54
N PHE A 52 -6.23 -5.08 6.58
CA PHE A 52 -5.34 -5.27 5.44
C PHE A 52 -4.75 -6.68 5.35
N GLU A 53 -4.54 -7.36 6.48
CA GLU A 53 -4.23 -8.80 6.50
C GLU A 53 -5.36 -9.59 5.84
N GLU A 54 -6.61 -9.37 6.24
CA GLU A 54 -7.78 -10.03 5.65
C GLU A 54 -7.89 -9.73 4.15
N PHE A 55 -7.67 -8.47 3.75
CA PHE A 55 -7.63 -8.11 2.33
C PHE A 55 -6.58 -8.91 1.56
N LEU A 56 -5.33 -8.97 2.03
CA LEU A 56 -4.26 -9.70 1.37
C LEU A 56 -4.51 -11.21 1.36
N GLU A 57 -5.00 -11.75 2.47
CA GLU A 57 -5.32 -13.17 2.58
C GLU A 57 -6.41 -13.56 1.59
N THR A 58 -7.51 -12.80 1.55
CA THR A 58 -8.66 -13.10 0.68
C THR A 58 -8.37 -12.85 -0.79
N THR A 59 -7.62 -11.81 -1.13
CA THR A 59 -7.39 -11.44 -2.54
C THR A 59 -6.21 -12.16 -3.18
N ILE A 60 -5.17 -12.46 -2.41
CA ILE A 60 -3.93 -13.05 -2.92
C ILE A 60 -3.78 -14.50 -2.44
N VAL A 61 -3.67 -14.73 -1.13
CA VAL A 61 -3.22 -16.03 -0.58
C VAL A 61 -4.26 -17.13 -0.80
N ALA A 62 -5.47 -16.93 -0.31
CA ALA A 62 -6.57 -17.90 -0.37
C ALA A 62 -7.28 -17.93 -1.73
N ASN A 63 -6.97 -16.99 -2.63
CA ASN A 63 -7.62 -16.88 -3.93
C ASN A 63 -7.02 -17.87 -4.94
N GLU A 64 -7.56 -19.09 -5.00
CA GLU A 64 -7.11 -20.14 -5.93
C GLU A 64 -7.20 -19.72 -7.40
N ASP A 65 -8.18 -18.88 -7.76
CA ASP A 65 -8.43 -18.41 -9.12
C ASP A 65 -7.57 -17.19 -9.51
N MET A 66 -6.74 -16.67 -8.60
CA MET A 66 -5.89 -15.50 -8.86
C MET A 66 -4.82 -15.81 -9.92
N ILE A 67 -4.80 -14.98 -10.95
CA ILE A 67 -3.78 -15.05 -12.01
C ILE A 67 -2.91 -13.80 -11.97
N VAL A 68 -1.60 -13.96 -12.14
CA VAL A 68 -0.71 -12.83 -12.44
C VAL A 68 -0.62 -12.65 -13.95
N ARG A 69 -0.76 -11.40 -14.40
CA ARG A 69 -0.67 -11.00 -15.81
C ARG A 69 0.17 -9.75 -15.93
N ASN A 70 0.85 -9.60 -17.05
CA ASN A 70 1.48 -8.33 -17.38
C ASN A 70 0.40 -7.27 -17.63
N LEU A 71 0.60 -6.05 -17.12
CA LEU A 71 -0.33 -4.94 -17.31
C LEU A 71 -0.50 -4.57 -18.79
N SER A 72 0.53 -4.76 -19.61
CA SER A 72 0.46 -4.55 -21.06
C SER A 72 -0.47 -5.51 -21.80
N VAL A 73 -0.84 -6.63 -21.17
CA VAL A 73 -1.82 -7.58 -21.72
C VAL A 73 -3.20 -7.03 -21.40
N ALA A 74 -3.94 -6.59 -22.43
CA ALA A 74 -5.32 -6.10 -22.34
C ALA A 74 -6.33 -7.23 -22.01
N ASP A 75 -6.05 -8.00 -20.97
CA ASP A 75 -6.89 -9.02 -20.36
C ASP A 75 -7.67 -8.33 -19.24
N GLU A 76 -9.00 -8.40 -19.25
CA GLU A 76 -9.90 -7.81 -18.23
C GLU A 76 -10.42 -8.86 -17.25
N SER A 77 -9.70 -9.96 -17.07
CA SER A 77 -10.07 -11.01 -16.12
C SER A 77 -10.25 -10.45 -14.71
N PRO A 78 -11.40 -10.68 -14.05
CA PRO A 78 -11.72 -10.04 -12.78
C PRO A 78 -10.82 -10.48 -11.61
N ASN A 79 -10.14 -11.62 -11.73
CA ASN A 79 -9.23 -12.18 -10.71
C ASN A 79 -7.74 -11.98 -11.08
N ALA A 80 -7.45 -11.04 -11.98
CA ALA A 80 -6.07 -10.75 -12.39
C ALA A 80 -5.39 -9.73 -11.45
N VAL A 81 -4.18 -10.07 -11.03
CA VAL A 81 -3.22 -9.13 -10.47
C VAL A 81 -2.25 -8.75 -11.57
N TYR A 82 -2.10 -7.46 -11.84
CA TYR A 82 -1.28 -6.98 -12.94
C TYR A 82 0.13 -6.61 -12.47
N GLU A 83 1.13 -7.29 -13.02
CA GLU A 83 2.53 -6.95 -12.91
C GLU A 83 2.86 -5.82 -13.89
N TYR A 84 3.40 -4.72 -13.37
CA TYR A 84 3.80 -3.59 -14.20
C TYR A 84 5.00 -3.95 -15.07
N ASP A 85 4.84 -3.90 -16.40
CA ASP A 85 5.85 -4.35 -17.36
C ASP A 85 6.24 -3.31 -18.43
N TYR A 86 5.88 -2.04 -18.23
CA TYR A 86 6.30 -0.95 -19.12
C TYR A 86 7.69 -0.41 -18.76
N ASP A 87 8.43 0.06 -19.78
CA ASP A 87 9.79 0.60 -19.62
C ASP A 87 9.85 1.89 -18.77
N SER A 88 8.82 2.74 -18.88
CA SER A 88 8.69 3.96 -18.09
C SER A 88 7.74 3.73 -16.93
N TYR A 89 8.09 4.23 -15.73
CA TYR A 89 7.20 4.25 -14.58
C TYR A 89 6.54 5.64 -14.49
N PRO A 90 5.23 5.76 -14.21
CA PRO A 90 4.56 7.06 -14.22
C PRO A 90 5.13 7.96 -13.13
N GLU A 91 5.47 9.21 -13.47
CA GLU A 91 6.07 10.15 -12.52
C GLU A 91 5.18 10.38 -11.29
N GLU A 92 3.86 10.42 -11.50
CA GLU A 92 2.84 10.56 -10.46
C GLU A 92 2.86 9.41 -9.44
N LEU A 93 3.40 8.26 -9.84
CA LEU A 93 3.54 7.09 -8.98
C LEU A 93 4.93 7.00 -8.33
N ASN A 94 5.90 7.86 -8.69
CA ASN A 94 7.29 7.74 -8.25
C ASN A 94 7.44 7.71 -6.73
N LEU A 95 6.57 8.41 -5.99
CA LEU A 95 6.51 8.36 -4.54
C LEU A 95 6.42 6.91 -4.02
N PHE A 96 5.63 6.07 -4.69
CA PHE A 96 5.41 4.66 -4.32
C PHE A 96 6.64 3.81 -4.62
N LYS A 97 7.29 4.07 -5.76
CA LYS A 97 8.53 3.39 -6.13
C LYS A 97 9.70 3.74 -5.20
N GLN A 98 9.68 4.93 -4.63
CA GLN A 98 10.71 5.44 -3.73
C GLN A 98 10.41 5.19 -2.25
N PHE A 99 9.22 4.66 -1.91
CA PHE A 99 8.87 4.38 -0.54
C PHE A 99 9.86 3.39 0.08
N ASN A 100 10.52 3.80 1.16
CA ASN A 100 11.44 2.99 1.94
C ASN A 100 11.05 3.11 3.42
N ILE A 101 10.82 1.97 4.06
CA ILE A 101 10.43 1.91 5.47
C ILE A 101 11.48 2.54 6.40
N GLU A 102 12.77 2.42 6.11
CA GLU A 102 13.87 2.98 6.93
C GLU A 102 13.85 4.51 6.96
N GLU A 103 13.43 5.14 5.87
CA GLU A 103 13.22 6.59 5.79
C GLU A 103 11.85 6.97 6.35
N ALA A 104 10.85 6.13 6.10
CA ALA A 104 9.46 6.41 6.41
C ALA A 104 9.15 6.46 7.91
N VAL A 105 9.93 5.78 8.76
CA VAL A 105 9.82 5.89 10.23
C VAL A 105 10.18 7.29 10.76
N ASN A 106 10.85 8.13 9.96
CA ASN A 106 11.22 9.50 10.32
C ASN A 106 10.27 10.55 9.71
N ILE A 107 9.22 10.13 9.01
CA ILE A 107 8.23 11.04 8.43
C ILE A 107 7.39 11.66 9.55
N ASP A 108 7.16 12.97 9.45
CA ASP A 108 6.32 13.69 10.40
C ASP A 108 4.88 13.12 10.42
N HIS A 109 4.29 13.08 11.62
CA HIS A 109 2.88 12.74 11.77
C HIS A 109 1.99 13.82 11.14
N PHE A 110 0.82 13.39 10.67
CA PHE A 110 -0.22 14.30 10.22
C PHE A 110 -0.66 15.21 11.38
N ASN A 111 -0.72 16.51 11.13
CA ASN A 111 -1.10 17.50 12.12
C ASN A 111 -2.21 18.39 11.59
N PHE A 112 -3.42 18.30 12.15
CA PHE A 112 -4.58 19.12 11.76
C PHE A 112 -4.36 20.65 11.82
N ASN A 113 -3.33 21.13 12.53
CA ASN A 113 -2.99 22.56 12.55
C ASN A 113 -2.11 23.00 11.38
N MET A 114 -1.41 22.07 10.72
CA MET A 114 -0.44 22.35 9.65
C MET A 114 -0.83 21.70 8.32
N ASP A 115 -1.53 20.57 8.37
CA ASP A 115 -1.96 19.77 7.24
C ASP A 115 -3.49 19.86 7.07
N ASP A 116 -3.97 19.65 5.84
CA ASP A 116 -5.40 19.68 5.50
C ASP A 116 -5.78 18.42 4.72
N LEU A 117 -6.81 17.71 5.20
CA LEU A 117 -7.36 16.52 4.54
C LEU A 117 -8.00 16.82 3.19
N ASN A 118 -8.33 18.08 2.87
CA ASN A 118 -8.76 18.46 1.53
C ASN A 118 -7.67 18.21 0.48
N HIS A 119 -6.40 18.13 0.89
CA HIS A 119 -5.28 17.77 0.03
C HIS A 119 -5.06 16.26 -0.06
N LEU A 120 -5.90 15.43 0.57
CA LEU A 120 -5.71 13.98 0.57
C LEU A 120 -5.80 13.41 -0.85
N PHE A 121 -4.68 12.88 -1.32
CA PHE A 121 -4.54 12.23 -2.62
C PHE A 121 -4.69 10.71 -2.52
N GLY A 122 -4.29 10.12 -1.40
CA GLY A 122 -4.36 8.69 -1.19
C GLY A 122 -3.67 8.24 0.09
N TYR A 123 -3.45 6.93 0.17
CA TYR A 123 -2.89 6.26 1.33
C TYR A 123 -1.80 5.30 0.87
N ILE A 124 -0.68 5.29 1.59
CA ILE A 124 0.26 4.17 1.56
C ILE A 124 0.06 3.37 2.83
N VAL A 125 -0.06 2.07 2.70
CA VAL A 125 -0.17 1.13 3.80
C VAL A 125 1.04 0.22 3.73
N TYR A 126 1.84 0.22 4.77
CA TYR A 126 2.95 -0.70 4.91
C TYR A 126 2.57 -1.81 5.88
N ILE A 127 2.82 -3.07 5.52
CA ILE A 127 2.61 -4.22 6.40
C ILE A 127 3.88 -5.06 6.37
N GLY A 128 4.56 -5.16 7.50
CA GLY A 128 5.82 -5.90 7.57
C GLY A 128 6.65 -5.59 8.79
N SER A 129 7.92 -5.93 8.69
CA SER A 129 8.99 -5.58 9.63
C SER A 129 9.97 -4.62 8.96
N MET A 130 11.01 -4.16 9.64
CA MET A 130 12.05 -3.32 8.98
C MET A 130 12.82 -4.06 7.88
N GLU A 131 12.76 -5.40 7.83
CA GLU A 131 13.53 -6.21 6.88
C GLU A 131 12.72 -6.58 5.63
N SER A 132 11.42 -6.80 5.77
CA SER A 132 10.55 -7.19 4.67
C SER A 132 9.12 -6.77 4.92
N GLY A 133 8.42 -6.36 3.85
CA GLY A 133 7.03 -5.97 3.95
C GLY A 133 6.37 -5.72 2.60
N ILE A 134 5.08 -5.46 2.66
CA ILE A 134 4.21 -5.18 1.53
C ILE A 134 3.83 -3.71 1.61
N VAL A 135 3.97 -3.01 0.48
CA VAL A 135 3.52 -1.63 0.32
C VAL A 135 2.26 -1.66 -0.53
N LEU A 136 1.14 -1.21 0.01
CA LEU A 136 -0.12 -1.02 -0.70
C LEU A 136 -0.35 0.46 -0.93
N PHE A 137 -0.83 0.82 -2.11
CA PHE A 137 -1.29 2.17 -2.40
C PHE A 137 -2.78 2.16 -2.74
N LYS A 138 -3.52 3.10 -2.14
CA LYS A 138 -4.92 3.35 -2.47
C LYS A 138 -5.12 4.83 -2.76
N LYS A 139 -5.50 5.15 -4.01
CA LYS A 139 -5.89 6.52 -4.38
C LYS A 139 -7.20 6.89 -3.70
N HIS A 140 -7.25 8.08 -3.13
CA HIS A 140 -8.47 8.68 -2.60
C HIS A 140 -9.16 9.45 -3.73
N TYR A 141 -10.44 9.16 -3.96
CA TYR A 141 -11.27 9.93 -4.88
C TYR A 141 -12.29 10.69 -4.04
N PRO A 142 -12.27 12.03 -4.05
CA PRO A 142 -13.27 12.80 -3.33
C PRO A 142 -14.65 12.47 -3.90
N ILE A 143 -15.61 12.20 -3.00
CA ILE A 143 -17.00 12.01 -3.38
C ILE A 143 -17.54 13.41 -3.70
N LEU A 144 -17.84 13.65 -4.98
CA LEU A 144 -18.47 14.88 -5.49
C LEU A 144 -19.95 14.96 -5.11
#